data_AF-A0A256B6Z4-F1
#
_entry.id   AF-A0A256B6Z4-F1
#
_cell.length_a   1.000
_cell.length_b   1.000
_cell.length_c   1.000
_cell.angle_alpha   90.00
_cell.angle_beta   90.00
_cell.angle_gamma   90.00
#
_symmetry.space_group_name_H-M   'P 1'
#
loop_
_entity.id
_entity.type
_entity.pdbx_description
1 polymer ?
#
loop_
_entity_poly.entity_id
_entity_poly.type
_entity_poly.pdbx_seq_one_letter_code
_entity_poly.pdbx_strand_id
1 'polypeptide(L)'
;MARENANDLPLLPVRLHLLFRSIEGLFACVNPECSGKECDPHNPSPNRYGRLYLSEKTKCEDCQAPVIELSSCRKCGQAYSLVRLAGNQLTTLPRSLAAIENKDNIYTLTSGGLDSITEDEEEETEFPEPNPEDQNSLSFSQFILYEENHGMGWLGQPILNLPEVTPKGKSKAKSKSPSKSSQNLPPVNGKQYHLVLHLDKDNKVGYLPKCPACGAGRSDTPSLRRFASSTDAPLEVIIDSLFGLLPEPIQSDENTNISTKRKLLTFSDGRQDASFFASHYQRTHTEALYRQTVWQAFQNDKNSDGIASIGSVEQKLYQQFLQNSIPHPDRNSEWHHRSPHSARNGMRKTITKQVQGANNSVGRW
;
A
#
# COMPACT_ATOMS: atom_id res chain seq x y z
N MET A 1 -0.57 35.51 26.53
CA MET A 1 -2.02 35.65 26.73
C MET A 1 -2.31 35.42 28.22
N ALA A 2 -3.18 36.22 28.82
CA ALA A 2 -3.52 36.19 30.26
C ALA A 2 -3.85 34.79 30.81
N ARG A 3 -3.81 34.55 32.11
CA ARG A 3 -4.30 33.29 32.68
C ARG A 3 -5.06 33.63 33.93
N GLU A 4 -6.13 32.89 34.18
CA GLU A 4 -7.06 33.17 35.27
C GLU A 4 -6.54 32.56 36.58
N ASN A 5 -6.07 31.31 36.56
CA ASN A 5 -5.42 30.63 37.68
C ASN A 5 -4.28 29.69 37.27
N ALA A 6 -3.53 29.20 38.26
CA ALA A 6 -2.32 28.40 38.04
C ALA A 6 -2.56 27.05 37.31
N ASN A 7 -3.78 26.48 37.38
CA ASN A 7 -4.14 25.19 36.77
C ASN A 7 -4.73 25.27 35.35
N ASP A 8 -4.80 26.46 34.76
CA ASP A 8 -5.44 26.68 33.47
C ASP A 8 -4.49 26.58 32.28
N LEU A 9 -5.04 26.29 31.10
CA LEU A 9 -4.34 26.36 29.83
C LEU A 9 -3.92 27.81 29.49
N PRO A 10 -2.78 28.01 28.80
CA PRO A 10 -2.32 29.35 28.38
C PRO A 10 -3.28 29.98 27.37
N LEU A 11 -3.48 31.30 27.46
CA LEU A 11 -4.51 31.98 26.67
C LEU A 11 -4.16 32.06 25.16
N LEU A 12 -2.92 31.74 24.71
CA LEU A 12 -2.57 31.39 23.31
C LEU A 12 -2.48 29.86 23.24
N PRO A 13 -3.63 29.16 23.16
CA PRO A 13 -3.61 27.75 22.82
C PRO A 13 -3.04 27.65 21.40
N VAL A 14 -1.98 26.88 21.23
CA VAL A 14 -1.47 26.58 19.90
C VAL A 14 -2.57 25.81 19.18
N ARG A 15 -3.23 26.49 18.25
CA ARG A 15 -4.20 25.88 17.34
C ARG A 15 -3.44 25.52 16.08
N LEU A 16 -3.20 24.22 15.91
CA LEU A 16 -2.62 23.70 14.69
C LEU A 16 -3.74 23.40 13.70
N HIS A 17 -3.75 24.13 12.59
CA HIS A 17 -4.56 23.79 11.43
C HIS A 17 -3.69 22.93 10.51
N LEU A 18 -3.79 21.62 10.66
CA LEU A 18 -3.04 20.67 9.84
C LEU A 18 -3.89 20.32 8.62
N LEU A 19 -3.41 20.70 7.44
CA LEU A 19 -3.93 20.19 6.18
C LEU A 19 -3.05 19.02 5.75
N PHE A 20 -3.56 17.81 5.93
CA PHE A 20 -2.87 16.61 5.46
C PHE A 20 -3.47 16.17 4.13
N ARG A 21 -2.62 16.09 3.10
CA ARG A 21 -2.98 15.45 1.84
C ARG A 21 -2.33 14.08 1.84
N SER A 22 -3.15 13.04 1.74
CA SER A 22 -2.64 11.68 1.64
C SER A 22 -1.93 11.46 0.30
N ILE A 23 -1.07 10.45 0.24
CA ILE A 23 -0.51 10.00 -1.03
C ILE A 23 -1.68 9.44 -1.85
N GLU A 24 -2.00 10.11 -2.96
CA GLU A 24 -3.10 9.75 -3.86
C GLU A 24 -2.69 8.72 -4.93
N GLY A 25 -1.39 8.47 -5.04
CA GLY A 25 -0.79 7.52 -5.96
C GLY A 25 0.72 7.67 -5.96
N LEU A 26 1.41 6.67 -6.52
CA LEU A 26 2.82 6.76 -6.89
C LEU A 26 2.87 6.66 -8.40
N PHE A 27 3.56 7.59 -9.03
CA PHE A 27 3.67 7.66 -10.49
C PHE A 27 5.12 7.58 -10.89
N ALA A 28 5.40 7.00 -12.05
CA ALA A 28 6.75 6.83 -12.54
C ALA A 28 6.87 7.14 -14.02
N CYS A 29 7.98 7.78 -14.36
CA CYS A 29 8.42 7.91 -15.74
C CYS A 29 8.68 6.51 -16.33
N VAL A 30 8.14 6.21 -17.50
CA VAL A 30 8.30 4.89 -18.13
C VAL A 30 9.70 4.67 -18.74
N ASN A 31 10.48 5.74 -18.93
CA ASN A 31 11.80 5.65 -19.51
C ASN A 31 12.83 5.15 -18.47
N PRO A 32 13.40 3.93 -18.59
CA PRO A 32 14.42 3.42 -17.68
C PRO A 32 15.75 4.18 -17.79
N GLU A 33 16.00 4.82 -18.95
CA GLU A 33 17.17 5.67 -19.20
C GLU A 33 16.95 7.13 -18.79
N CYS A 34 15.94 7.40 -17.96
CA CYS A 34 15.70 8.73 -17.42
C CYS A 34 16.85 9.17 -16.51
N SER A 35 17.40 10.36 -16.75
CA SER A 35 18.46 10.95 -15.91
C SER A 35 18.00 11.20 -14.47
N GLY A 36 16.71 11.49 -14.26
CA GLY A 36 16.10 11.66 -12.94
C GLY A 36 15.63 10.37 -12.26
N LYS A 37 16.12 9.20 -12.69
CA LYS A 37 15.73 7.91 -12.08
C LYS A 37 16.24 7.81 -10.63
N GLU A 38 15.38 7.33 -9.74
CA GLU A 38 15.72 7.14 -8.32
C GLU A 38 16.41 5.78 -8.16
N CYS A 39 17.62 5.74 -7.59
CA CYS A 39 18.34 4.49 -7.35
C CYS A 39 18.42 4.21 -5.85
N ASP A 40 18.18 2.97 -5.42
CA ASP A 40 18.50 2.55 -4.06
C ASP A 40 20.03 2.57 -3.87
N PRO A 41 20.58 3.40 -2.96
CA PRO A 41 22.01 3.45 -2.71
C PRO A 41 22.60 2.13 -2.20
N HIS A 42 21.76 1.27 -1.60
CA HIS A 42 22.17 0.00 -1.01
C HIS A 42 21.97 -1.19 -1.95
N ASN A 43 21.21 -1.03 -3.04
CA ASN A 43 20.99 -2.09 -4.02
C ASN A 43 20.84 -1.52 -5.44
N PRO A 44 21.96 -1.34 -6.17
CA PRO A 44 21.96 -0.78 -7.52
C PRO A 44 21.48 -1.82 -8.54
N SER A 45 20.22 -2.22 -8.45
CA SER A 45 19.56 -3.00 -9.49
C SER A 45 19.21 -2.10 -10.69
N PRO A 46 19.11 -2.64 -11.91
CA PRO A 46 18.73 -1.83 -13.07
C PRO A 46 17.31 -1.27 -12.87
N ASN A 47 17.22 0.06 -12.87
CA ASN A 47 15.97 0.76 -12.73
C ASN A 47 15.04 0.50 -13.92
N ARG A 48 13.90 -0.12 -13.63
CA ARG A 48 12.83 -0.38 -14.60
C ARG A 48 12.05 0.88 -14.98
N TYR A 49 12.04 1.85 -14.08
CA TYR A 49 11.35 3.11 -14.25
C TYR A 49 12.32 4.28 -14.04
N GLY A 50 11.94 5.42 -14.59
CA GLY A 50 12.65 6.68 -14.39
C GLY A 50 12.24 7.36 -13.08
N ARG A 51 12.18 8.69 -13.11
CA ARG A 51 11.79 9.51 -11.96
C ARG A 51 10.43 9.12 -11.39
N LEU A 52 10.33 9.18 -10.06
CA LEU A 52 9.10 8.94 -9.30
C LEU A 52 8.42 10.27 -8.91
N TYR A 53 7.08 10.25 -8.83
CA TYR A 53 6.25 11.38 -8.46
C TYR A 53 5.15 10.95 -7.49
N LEU A 54 4.85 11.79 -6.50
CA LEU A 54 3.72 11.62 -5.57
C LEU A 54 2.45 12.36 -6.02
N SER A 55 2.55 13.06 -7.15
CA SER A 55 1.44 13.77 -7.80
C SER A 55 1.35 13.31 -9.24
N GLU A 56 0.12 13.24 -9.76
CA GLU A 56 -0.10 12.91 -11.16
C GLU A 56 0.59 13.91 -12.09
N LYS A 57 1.28 13.38 -13.10
CA LYS A 57 1.98 14.13 -14.15
C LYS A 57 1.75 13.39 -15.47
N THR A 58 1.66 14.14 -16.56
CA THR A 58 1.55 13.55 -17.90
C THR A 58 2.92 13.33 -18.54
N LYS A 59 3.89 14.21 -18.27
CA LYS A 59 5.26 14.15 -18.80
C LYS A 59 6.30 14.26 -17.68
N CYS A 60 7.39 13.51 -17.84
CA CYS A 60 8.53 13.55 -16.94
C CYS A 60 9.31 14.87 -17.11
N GLU A 61 9.69 15.50 -16.00
CA GLU A 61 10.39 16.79 -16.00
C GLU A 61 11.80 16.67 -16.62
N ASP A 62 12.47 15.52 -16.48
CA ASP A 62 13.86 15.33 -16.93
C ASP A 62 13.99 14.86 -18.38
N CYS A 63 13.12 13.95 -18.84
CA CYS A 63 13.24 13.33 -20.16
C CYS A 63 12.01 13.45 -21.05
N GLN A 64 10.95 14.12 -20.56
CA GLN A 64 9.68 14.33 -21.26
C GLN A 64 8.93 13.04 -21.64
N ALA A 65 9.35 11.88 -21.14
CA ALA A 65 8.66 10.60 -21.33
C ALA A 65 7.32 10.55 -20.56
N PRO A 66 6.41 9.60 -20.88
CA PRO A 66 5.15 9.46 -20.17
C PRO A 66 5.38 9.11 -18.70
N VAL A 67 4.55 9.68 -17.84
CA VAL A 67 4.47 9.33 -16.43
C VAL A 67 3.14 8.62 -16.20
N ILE A 68 3.19 7.42 -15.62
CA ILE A 68 2.02 6.56 -15.40
C ILE A 68 1.98 6.07 -13.96
N GLU A 69 0.79 5.68 -13.49
CA GLU A 69 0.60 5.27 -12.10
C GLU A 69 1.15 3.86 -11.84
N LEU A 70 1.78 3.68 -10.69
CA LEU A 70 2.29 2.40 -10.20
C LEU A 70 1.32 1.72 -9.22
N SER A 71 1.43 0.41 -9.19
CA SER A 71 0.84 -0.49 -8.20
C SER A 71 1.83 -1.61 -7.86
N SER A 72 1.60 -2.33 -6.78
CA SER A 72 2.43 -3.46 -6.39
C SER A 72 1.61 -4.67 -5.97
N CYS A 73 2.18 -5.86 -6.14
CA CYS A 73 1.60 -7.08 -5.58
C CYS A 73 1.69 -7.04 -4.05
N ARG A 74 0.58 -7.32 -3.36
CA ARG A 74 0.53 -7.40 -1.88
C ARG A 74 1.35 -8.54 -1.28
N LYS A 75 1.70 -9.57 -2.08
CA LYS A 75 2.43 -10.75 -1.62
C LYS A 75 3.92 -10.67 -1.92
N CYS A 76 4.29 -10.52 -3.20
CA CYS A 76 5.70 -10.52 -3.62
C CYS A 76 6.30 -9.13 -3.81
N GLY A 77 5.50 -8.06 -3.77
CA GLY A 77 6.01 -6.69 -3.99
C GLY A 77 6.26 -6.31 -5.45
N GLN A 78 6.09 -7.22 -6.43
CA GLN A 78 6.26 -6.91 -7.86
C GLN A 78 5.54 -5.61 -8.24
N ALA A 79 6.29 -4.67 -8.82
CA ALA A 79 5.75 -3.41 -9.32
C ALA A 79 5.10 -3.60 -10.70
N TYR A 80 3.93 -3.00 -10.87
CA TYR A 80 3.16 -2.90 -12.11
C TYR A 80 2.79 -1.45 -12.38
N SER A 81 2.66 -1.10 -13.65
CA SER A 81 2.07 0.17 -14.07
C SER A 81 0.61 -0.02 -14.48
N LEU A 82 -0.22 0.97 -14.20
CA LEU A 82 -1.62 0.99 -14.59
C LEU A 82 -1.87 2.18 -15.51
N VAL A 83 -2.55 1.93 -16.63
CA VAL A 83 -2.99 2.98 -17.55
C VAL A 83 -4.46 2.81 -17.89
N ARG A 84 -5.13 3.92 -18.19
CA ARG A 84 -6.50 3.92 -18.68
C ARG A 84 -6.58 4.58 -20.04
N LEU A 85 -7.29 3.95 -20.97
CA LEU A 85 -7.58 4.54 -22.27
C LEU A 85 -9.02 5.05 -22.39
N ALA A 86 -9.19 6.21 -23.00
CA ALA A 86 -10.45 6.69 -23.55
C ALA A 86 -10.28 6.79 -25.07
N GLY A 87 -10.79 5.80 -25.81
CA GLY A 87 -10.34 5.58 -27.18
C GLY A 87 -8.87 5.12 -27.16
N ASN A 88 -7.98 5.92 -27.75
CA ASN A 88 -6.53 5.69 -27.69
C ASN A 88 -5.82 6.65 -26.73
N GLN A 89 -6.51 7.62 -26.14
CA GLN A 89 -5.88 8.64 -25.32
C GLN A 89 -5.70 8.15 -23.88
N LEU A 90 -4.52 8.38 -23.32
CA LEU A 90 -4.25 8.13 -21.90
C LEU A 90 -5.04 9.12 -21.05
N THR A 91 -5.74 8.58 -20.06
CA THR A 91 -6.54 9.36 -19.12
C THR A 91 -6.24 8.98 -17.69
N THR A 92 -6.58 9.88 -16.77
CA THR A 92 -6.40 9.68 -15.34
C THR A 92 -7.17 8.45 -14.85
N LEU A 93 -6.55 7.66 -13.97
CA LEU A 93 -7.21 6.52 -13.36
C LEU A 93 -8.32 6.99 -12.40
N PRO A 94 -9.47 6.27 -12.33
CA PRO A 94 -10.48 6.53 -11.32
C PRO A 94 -9.89 6.42 -9.91
N ARG A 95 -10.31 7.29 -8.98
CA ARG A 95 -9.79 7.25 -7.59
C ARG A 95 -10.24 6.00 -6.83
N SER A 96 -11.48 5.56 -7.00
CA SER A 96 -12.00 4.40 -6.28
C SER A 96 -11.56 3.09 -6.94
N LEU A 97 -11.13 2.12 -6.11
CA LEU A 97 -10.77 0.77 -6.57
C LEU A 97 -11.94 0.09 -7.29
N ALA A 98 -13.17 0.24 -6.78
CA ALA A 98 -14.37 -0.29 -7.41
C ALA A 98 -14.60 0.25 -8.84
N ALA A 99 -14.17 1.48 -9.13
CA ALA A 99 -14.28 2.05 -10.48
C ALA A 99 -13.17 1.58 -11.44
N ILE A 100 -12.17 0.85 -10.94
CA ILE A 100 -11.05 0.25 -11.69
C ILE A 100 -11.29 -1.24 -11.93
N GLU A 101 -11.69 -1.98 -10.90
CA GLU A 101 -11.73 -3.46 -10.87
C GLU A 101 -12.58 -4.11 -11.98
N ASN A 102 -13.49 -3.37 -12.61
CA ASN A 102 -14.44 -3.89 -13.60
C ASN A 102 -14.42 -3.12 -14.93
N LYS A 103 -13.27 -2.57 -15.34
CA LYS A 103 -13.18 -1.79 -16.57
C LYS A 103 -12.16 -2.35 -17.56
N ASP A 104 -12.65 -2.70 -18.74
CA ASP A 104 -11.87 -3.24 -19.86
C ASP A 104 -10.95 -2.21 -20.53
N ASN A 105 -11.04 -0.93 -20.14
CA ASN A 105 -10.13 0.12 -20.62
C ASN A 105 -8.97 0.40 -19.67
N ILE A 106 -8.76 -0.46 -18.67
CA ILE A 106 -7.61 -0.45 -17.77
C ILE A 106 -6.62 -1.49 -18.27
N TYR A 107 -5.34 -1.14 -18.28
CA TYR A 107 -4.26 -2.03 -18.71
C TYR A 107 -3.22 -2.13 -17.61
N THR A 108 -2.84 -3.37 -17.28
CA THR A 108 -1.80 -3.68 -16.31
C THR A 108 -0.51 -4.00 -17.05
N LEU A 109 0.54 -3.22 -16.79
CA LEU A 109 1.76 -3.21 -17.57
C LEU A 109 3.01 -3.41 -16.71
N THR A 110 4.12 -3.84 -17.31
CA THR A 110 5.45 -3.75 -16.69
C THR A 110 6.48 -3.14 -17.65
N SER A 111 7.38 -2.35 -17.09
CA SER A 111 8.63 -1.99 -17.76
C SER A 111 9.67 -3.07 -17.43
N GLY A 112 10.10 -3.83 -18.44
CA GLY A 112 10.97 -5.00 -18.27
C GLY A 112 10.23 -6.29 -17.85
N GLY A 113 11.02 -7.31 -17.47
CA GLY A 113 10.55 -8.65 -17.07
C GLY A 113 9.80 -8.66 -15.73
N LEU A 114 9.62 -9.81 -15.09
CA LEU A 114 9.05 -9.91 -13.74
C LEU A 114 10.18 -10.24 -12.75
N ASP A 115 10.25 -9.55 -11.61
CA ASP A 115 11.27 -9.73 -10.56
C ASP A 115 10.98 -10.96 -9.68
N SER A 116 9.72 -11.32 -9.51
CA SER A 116 9.29 -12.38 -8.59
C SER A 116 8.49 -13.43 -9.31
N ILE A 117 9.13 -14.16 -10.22
CA ILE A 117 8.57 -15.35 -10.86
C ILE A 117 8.70 -16.49 -9.85
N THR A 118 7.59 -16.91 -9.24
CA THR A 118 7.57 -18.23 -8.62
C THR A 118 7.36 -19.22 -9.75
N GLU A 119 8.28 -20.15 -9.94
CA GLU A 119 8.06 -21.33 -10.78
C GLU A 119 6.87 -22.09 -10.19
N ASP A 120 5.68 -21.79 -10.67
CA ASP A 120 4.55 -22.68 -10.52
C ASP A 120 4.92 -23.92 -11.37
N GLU A 121 5.01 -25.09 -10.73
CA GLU A 121 5.43 -26.38 -11.29
C GLU A 121 4.81 -26.70 -12.66
N GLU A 122 5.45 -26.30 -13.77
CA GLU A 122 5.25 -26.90 -15.09
C GLU A 122 6.59 -26.99 -15.84
N GLU A 123 7.17 -28.20 -15.76
CA GLU A 123 8.20 -28.83 -16.62
C GLU A 123 9.57 -28.15 -16.79
N GLU A 124 10.61 -28.85 -16.31
CA GLU A 124 12.02 -28.61 -16.60
C GLU A 124 12.26 -28.36 -18.09
N THR A 125 12.60 -27.13 -18.44
CA THR A 125 13.42 -26.84 -19.62
C THR A 125 14.61 -26.00 -19.16
N GLU A 126 15.79 -26.63 -19.14
CA GLU A 126 17.06 -25.92 -18.93
C GLU A 126 17.16 -24.77 -19.95
N PHE A 127 17.15 -23.52 -19.47
CA PHE A 127 17.44 -22.36 -20.30
C PHE A 127 18.97 -22.29 -20.52
N PRO A 128 19.48 -22.41 -21.76
CA PRO A 128 20.89 -22.14 -22.02
C PRO A 128 21.15 -20.64 -21.96
N GLU A 129 22.38 -20.26 -21.59
CA GLU A 129 22.80 -18.85 -21.46
C GLU A 129 22.50 -18.02 -22.73
N PRO A 130 22.15 -16.73 -22.57
CA PRO A 130 21.64 -15.92 -23.66
C PRO A 130 22.73 -15.63 -24.71
N ASN A 131 22.51 -16.12 -25.93
CA ASN A 131 23.27 -15.73 -27.11
C ASN A 131 22.76 -14.36 -27.62
N PRO A 132 23.61 -13.36 -27.91
CA PRO A 132 23.17 -11.99 -28.22
C PRO A 132 22.39 -11.80 -29.54
N GLU A 133 22.26 -12.85 -30.36
CA GLU A 133 21.67 -12.76 -31.71
C GLU A 133 20.19 -13.21 -31.80
N ASP A 134 19.60 -13.75 -30.71
CA ASP A 134 18.20 -14.24 -30.69
C ASP A 134 17.23 -13.29 -29.96
N GLN A 135 17.18 -12.01 -30.36
CA GLN A 135 16.21 -11.03 -29.80
C GLN A 135 14.77 -11.19 -30.34
N ASN A 136 14.43 -12.28 -31.01
CA ASN A 136 13.26 -12.34 -31.88
C ASN A 136 12.37 -13.57 -31.67
N SER A 137 11.88 -13.81 -30.45
CA SER A 137 10.50 -14.30 -30.20
C SER A 137 10.23 -14.45 -28.71
N LEU A 138 9.70 -13.40 -28.09
CA LEU A 138 8.91 -13.55 -26.87
C LEU A 138 7.48 -13.14 -27.22
N SER A 139 6.57 -14.10 -27.23
CA SER A 139 5.16 -13.99 -27.63
C SER A 139 4.31 -13.19 -26.62
N PHE A 140 4.89 -12.20 -25.95
CA PHE A 140 4.15 -11.39 -24.98
C PHE A 140 3.27 -10.37 -25.71
N SER A 141 2.08 -10.13 -25.15
CA SER A 141 1.29 -8.97 -25.55
C SER A 141 2.04 -7.70 -25.15
N GLN A 142 2.01 -6.69 -26.02
CA GLN A 142 2.73 -5.44 -25.83
C GLN A 142 1.76 -4.27 -25.68
N PHE A 143 2.24 -3.19 -25.10
CA PHE A 143 1.54 -1.92 -25.04
C PHE A 143 2.48 -0.81 -25.46
N ILE A 144 2.13 -0.07 -26.52
CA ILE A 144 2.96 1.01 -27.04
C ILE A 144 2.37 2.34 -26.58
N LEU A 145 3.21 3.15 -25.92
CA LEU A 145 2.93 4.55 -25.61
C LEU A 145 3.65 5.46 -26.61
N TYR A 146 2.94 6.44 -27.14
CA TYR A 146 3.49 7.41 -28.08
C TYR A 146 2.81 8.77 -27.93
N GLU A 147 3.53 9.83 -28.28
CA GLU A 147 3.05 11.19 -28.12
C GLU A 147 2.00 11.55 -29.17
N GLU A 148 0.96 12.29 -28.78
CA GLU A 148 -0.04 12.81 -29.71
C GLU A 148 0.56 13.89 -30.62
N ASN A 149 0.18 13.91 -31.90
CA ASN A 149 0.54 15.00 -32.80
C ASN A 149 0.02 16.31 -32.19
N HIS A 150 0.90 17.30 -31.97
CA HIS A 150 0.68 18.56 -31.21
C HIS A 150 1.00 18.53 -29.70
N GLY A 151 1.50 17.42 -29.15
CA GLY A 151 2.16 17.39 -27.83
C GLY A 151 1.25 17.58 -26.62
N MET A 152 -0.08 17.50 -26.78
CA MET A 152 -1.06 17.73 -25.71
C MET A 152 -1.36 16.49 -24.84
N GLY A 153 -0.80 15.33 -25.16
CA GLY A 153 -1.06 14.11 -24.39
C GLY A 153 -0.30 12.89 -24.89
N TRP A 154 -0.60 11.75 -24.27
CA TRP A 154 -0.08 10.44 -24.66
C TRP A 154 -1.20 9.58 -25.22
N LEU A 155 -0.86 8.83 -26.25
CA LEU A 155 -1.70 7.81 -26.85
C LEU A 155 -1.14 6.43 -26.49
N GLY A 156 -2.03 5.45 -26.37
CA GLY A 156 -1.70 4.06 -26.07
C GLY A 156 -2.32 3.12 -27.09
N GLN A 157 -1.56 2.09 -27.47
CA GLN A 157 -2.02 1.05 -28.37
C GLN A 157 -1.64 -0.33 -27.82
N PRO A 158 -2.62 -1.15 -27.39
CA PRO A 158 -2.37 -2.54 -27.02
C PRO A 158 -2.17 -3.39 -28.30
N ILE A 159 -1.19 -4.27 -28.26
CA ILE A 159 -0.91 -5.29 -29.28
C ILE A 159 -1.05 -6.65 -28.60
N LEU A 160 -2.16 -7.34 -28.90
CA LEU A 160 -2.45 -8.65 -28.32
C LEU A 160 -1.80 -9.75 -29.15
N ASN A 161 -0.88 -10.49 -28.53
CA ASN A 161 -0.30 -11.70 -29.09
C ASN A 161 -0.99 -12.90 -28.42
N LEU A 162 -2.12 -13.33 -28.99
CA LEU A 162 -2.89 -14.47 -28.48
C LEU A 162 -2.45 -15.75 -29.22
N PRO A 163 -2.26 -16.89 -28.51
CA PRO A 163 -2.00 -18.16 -29.16
C PRO A 163 -3.20 -18.57 -30.04
N GLU A 164 -2.93 -19.03 -31.27
CA GLU A 164 -3.97 -19.52 -32.17
C GLU A 164 -4.71 -20.70 -31.53
N VAL A 165 -5.99 -20.49 -31.19
CA VAL A 165 -6.87 -21.56 -30.73
C VAL A 165 -7.13 -22.48 -31.93
N THR A 166 -6.43 -23.60 -32.02
CA THR A 166 -6.79 -24.67 -32.96
C THR A 166 -8.07 -25.34 -32.43
N PRO A 167 -9.20 -25.30 -33.15
CA PRO A 167 -10.37 -26.05 -32.72
C PRO A 167 -10.08 -27.54 -32.91
N LYS A 168 -10.05 -28.31 -31.82
CA LYS A 168 -10.10 -29.77 -31.85
C LYS A 168 -11.49 -30.19 -32.37
N GLY A 169 -11.61 -30.29 -33.69
CA GLY A 169 -12.80 -30.80 -34.37
C GLY A 169 -12.43 -31.27 -35.76
N LYS A 170 -12.42 -32.58 -35.99
CA LYS A 170 -12.17 -33.19 -37.30
C LYS A 170 -13.15 -32.64 -38.34
N SER A 171 -12.67 -31.83 -39.26
CA SER A 171 -13.34 -31.54 -40.53
C SER A 171 -12.29 -31.18 -41.57
N LYS A 172 -12.03 -32.10 -42.50
CA LYS A 172 -11.21 -31.85 -43.69
C LYS A 172 -11.91 -30.79 -44.54
N ALA A 173 -11.42 -29.55 -44.50
CA ALA A 173 -11.71 -28.54 -45.51
C ALA A 173 -10.42 -27.74 -45.77
N LYS A 174 -10.07 -27.60 -47.06
CA LYS A 174 -8.89 -26.89 -47.56
C LYS A 174 -8.75 -25.52 -46.89
N SER A 175 -7.73 -25.33 -46.06
CA SER A 175 -7.37 -24.02 -45.52
C SER A 175 -6.65 -23.20 -46.59
N LYS A 176 -7.33 -22.15 -47.07
CA LYS A 176 -6.65 -20.95 -47.51
C LYS A 176 -5.91 -20.39 -46.29
N SER A 177 -4.63 -20.10 -46.47
CA SER A 177 -3.78 -19.42 -45.48
C SER A 177 -4.49 -18.17 -44.94
N PRO A 178 -4.64 -18.00 -43.62
CA PRO A 178 -5.07 -16.74 -43.07
C PRO A 178 -3.91 -15.75 -43.19
N SER A 179 -4.17 -14.65 -43.89
CA SER A 179 -3.31 -13.49 -43.97
C SER A 179 -2.99 -12.98 -42.56
N LYS A 180 -1.69 -12.90 -42.22
CA LYS A 180 -1.19 -12.11 -41.09
C LYS A 180 -1.91 -10.75 -41.10
N SER A 181 -2.78 -10.51 -40.14
CA SER A 181 -3.33 -9.18 -39.89
C SER A 181 -2.16 -8.30 -39.43
N SER A 182 -1.52 -7.67 -40.41
CA SER A 182 -0.60 -6.55 -40.19
C SER A 182 -1.39 -5.47 -39.47
N GLN A 183 -1.39 -5.49 -38.13
CA GLN A 183 -1.77 -4.33 -37.34
C GLN A 183 -0.72 -3.27 -37.67
N ASN A 184 -1.04 -2.39 -38.61
CA ASN A 184 -0.16 -1.31 -39.02
C ASN A 184 0.16 -0.46 -37.79
N LEU A 185 1.43 -0.50 -37.33
CA LEU A 185 1.91 0.47 -36.36
C LEU A 185 1.72 1.86 -36.98
N PRO A 186 1.16 2.83 -36.23
CA PRO A 186 1.03 4.19 -36.74
C PRO A 186 2.44 4.72 -37.05
N PRO A 187 2.63 5.43 -38.18
CA PRO A 187 3.87 6.13 -38.46
C PRO A 187 3.93 7.34 -37.52
N VAL A 188 4.54 7.18 -36.35
CA VAL A 188 4.72 8.27 -35.39
C VAL A 188 6.14 8.80 -35.52
N ASN A 189 6.30 10.08 -35.86
CA ASN A 189 7.58 10.79 -35.93
C ASN A 189 8.21 11.08 -34.55
N GLY A 190 7.83 10.34 -33.50
CA GLY A 190 8.14 10.64 -32.10
C GLY A 190 8.66 9.43 -31.31
N LYS A 191 9.10 9.66 -30.07
CA LYS A 191 9.57 8.59 -29.18
C LYS A 191 8.42 7.64 -28.83
N GLN A 192 8.70 6.34 -28.91
CA GLN A 192 7.78 5.29 -28.51
C GLN A 192 8.35 4.55 -27.28
N TYR A 193 7.46 4.12 -26.40
CA TYR A 193 7.81 3.34 -25.22
C TYR A 193 7.02 2.04 -25.22
N HIS A 194 7.73 0.92 -25.17
CA HIS A 194 7.15 -0.42 -25.23
C HIS A 194 7.11 -1.00 -23.81
N LEU A 195 5.92 -1.41 -23.39
CA LEU A 195 5.67 -2.06 -22.11
C LEU A 195 5.08 -3.45 -22.35
N VAL A 196 5.33 -4.36 -21.41
CA VAL A 196 4.70 -5.69 -21.43
C VAL A 196 3.26 -5.55 -20.94
N LEU A 197 2.29 -6.04 -21.71
CA LEU A 197 0.88 -6.07 -21.35
C LEU A 197 0.54 -7.41 -20.70
N HIS A 198 0.02 -7.35 -19.49
CA HIS A 198 -0.44 -8.53 -18.75
C HIS A 198 -1.95 -8.70 -18.91
N LEU A 199 -2.35 -9.93 -19.25
CA LEU A 199 -3.75 -10.35 -19.40
C LEU A 199 -4.17 -11.22 -18.22
N ASP A 200 -5.47 -11.30 -17.96
CA ASP A 200 -6.01 -12.28 -17.02
C ASP A 200 -6.04 -13.71 -17.60
N LYS A 201 -6.57 -14.67 -16.82
CA LYS A 201 -6.67 -16.08 -17.24
C LYS A 201 -7.59 -16.30 -18.46
N ASP A 202 -8.52 -15.38 -18.70
CA ASP A 202 -9.45 -15.42 -19.83
C ASP A 202 -8.92 -14.60 -21.04
N ASN A 203 -7.63 -14.22 -21.02
CA ASN A 203 -6.99 -13.35 -22.01
C ASN A 203 -7.63 -11.96 -22.13
N LYS A 204 -8.23 -11.45 -21.05
CA LYS A 204 -8.81 -10.11 -21.01
C LYS A 204 -7.83 -9.11 -20.43
N VAL A 205 -7.90 -7.89 -20.95
CA VAL A 205 -7.25 -6.72 -20.37
C VAL A 205 -8.04 -6.26 -19.15
N GLY A 206 -7.36 -5.63 -18.20
CA GLY A 206 -8.03 -5.07 -17.04
C GLY A 206 -7.11 -4.89 -15.85
N TYR A 207 -7.75 -4.64 -14.71
CA TYR A 207 -7.11 -4.70 -13.41
C TYR A 207 -7.06 -6.14 -12.91
N LEU A 208 -5.85 -6.70 -12.81
CA LEU A 208 -5.71 -8.15 -12.66
C LEU A 208 -6.05 -8.63 -11.25
N PRO A 209 -6.94 -9.65 -11.11
CA PRO A 209 -7.28 -10.21 -9.81
C PRO A 209 -6.13 -11.05 -9.22
N LYS A 210 -5.28 -11.61 -10.09
CA LYS A 210 -4.09 -12.39 -9.72
C LYS A 210 -2.83 -11.69 -10.19
N CYS A 211 -1.75 -11.83 -9.44
CA CYS A 211 -0.43 -11.31 -9.79
C CYS A 211 0.21 -12.18 -10.88
N PRO A 212 0.58 -11.60 -12.05
CA PRO A 212 1.33 -12.32 -13.09
C PRO A 212 2.68 -12.90 -12.65
N ALA A 213 3.29 -12.37 -11.59
CA ALA A 213 4.61 -12.81 -11.15
C ALA A 213 4.56 -13.99 -10.18
N CYS A 214 3.79 -13.88 -9.09
CA CYS A 214 3.77 -14.89 -8.02
C CYS A 214 2.45 -15.69 -7.91
N GLY A 215 1.54 -15.54 -8.88
CA GLY A 215 0.24 -16.21 -8.91
C GLY A 215 -0.74 -15.82 -7.80
N ALA A 216 -0.33 -14.98 -6.84
CA ALA A 216 -1.16 -14.59 -5.71
C ALA A 216 -2.47 -13.97 -6.18
N GLY A 217 -3.60 -14.43 -5.63
CA GLY A 217 -4.86 -13.72 -5.66
C GLY A 217 -6.00 -14.46 -4.99
N ARG A 218 -6.91 -13.68 -4.39
CA ARG A 218 -8.14 -14.16 -3.75
C ARG A 218 -9.34 -13.69 -4.56
N SER A 219 -10.45 -14.43 -4.49
CA SER A 219 -11.70 -14.05 -5.16
C SER A 219 -12.20 -12.65 -4.74
N ASP A 220 -11.97 -12.27 -3.48
CA ASP A 220 -12.66 -11.12 -2.87
C ASP A 220 -11.76 -9.89 -2.68
N THR A 221 -10.45 -10.01 -2.95
CA THR A 221 -9.52 -8.87 -2.82
C THR A 221 -8.50 -8.91 -3.94
N PRO A 222 -8.35 -7.84 -4.74
CA PRO A 222 -7.35 -7.81 -5.78
C PRO A 222 -5.95 -7.87 -5.21
N SER A 223 -5.09 -8.58 -5.94
CA SER A 223 -3.70 -8.83 -5.56
C SER A 223 -2.80 -7.63 -5.73
N LEU A 224 -3.16 -6.77 -6.68
CA LEU A 224 -2.50 -5.51 -6.92
C LEU A 224 -3.04 -4.47 -5.94
N ARG A 225 -2.14 -3.63 -5.44
CA ARG A 225 -2.44 -2.51 -4.55
C ARG A 225 -1.80 -1.26 -5.12
N ARG A 226 -2.61 -0.23 -5.34
CA ARG A 226 -2.12 1.12 -5.65
C ARG A 226 -1.45 1.73 -4.43
N PHE A 227 -0.48 2.61 -4.66
CA PHE A 227 0.19 3.38 -3.59
C PHE A 227 -0.68 4.56 -3.16
N ALA A 228 -1.88 4.27 -2.68
CA ALA A 228 -2.77 5.25 -2.08
C ALA A 228 -2.83 5.01 -0.56
N SER A 229 -2.54 6.05 0.21
CA SER A 229 -2.76 6.06 1.66
C SER A 229 -4.11 6.68 1.97
N SER A 230 -4.85 6.12 2.93
CA SER A 230 -5.96 6.84 3.54
C SER A 230 -5.42 8.06 4.31
N THR A 231 -6.27 9.05 4.54
CA THR A 231 -5.96 10.23 5.34
C THR A 231 -5.75 9.90 6.81
N ASP A 232 -6.51 8.93 7.32
CA ASP A 232 -6.61 8.68 8.75
C ASP A 232 -5.31 8.14 9.34
N ALA A 233 -4.76 7.04 8.81
CA ALA A 233 -3.62 6.38 9.43
C ALA A 233 -2.37 7.29 9.57
N PRO A 234 -1.95 8.06 8.55
CA PRO A 234 -0.86 9.04 8.72
C PRO A 234 -1.22 10.15 9.73
N LEU A 235 -2.47 10.61 9.72
CA LEU A 235 -2.96 11.63 10.65
C LEU A 235 -2.90 11.12 12.10
N GLU A 236 -3.23 9.86 12.36
CA GLU A 236 -3.08 9.22 13.68
C GLU A 236 -1.64 9.28 14.18
N VAL A 237 -0.68 8.88 13.33
CA VAL A 237 0.75 8.90 13.66
C VAL A 237 1.23 10.31 14.00
N ILE A 238 0.78 11.31 13.23
CA ILE A 238 1.11 12.72 13.47
C ILE A 238 0.52 13.18 14.80
N ILE A 239 -0.75 12.88 15.07
CA ILE A 239 -1.46 13.25 16.31
C ILE A 239 -0.82 12.59 17.52
N ASP A 240 -0.48 11.31 17.45
CA ASP A 240 0.24 10.59 18.51
C ASP A 240 1.59 11.25 18.81
N SER A 241 2.35 11.56 17.76
CA SER A 241 3.65 12.21 17.89
C SER A 241 3.51 13.60 18.50
N LEU A 242 2.53 14.39 18.04
CA LEU A 242 2.23 15.72 18.59
C LEU A 242 1.80 15.64 20.06
N PHE A 243 0.92 14.69 20.40
CA PHE A 243 0.48 14.46 21.77
C PHE A 243 1.66 14.11 22.68
N GLY A 244 2.60 13.30 22.20
CA GLY A 244 3.86 12.99 22.89
C GLY A 244 4.76 14.22 23.12
N LEU A 245 4.71 15.21 22.23
CA LEU A 245 5.48 16.46 22.33
C LEU A 245 4.79 17.55 23.16
N LEU A 246 3.50 17.44 23.47
CA LEU A 246 2.80 18.43 24.28
C LEU A 246 3.40 18.50 25.70
N PRO A 247 3.65 19.70 26.26
CA PRO A 247 4.13 19.84 27.61
C PRO A 247 3.08 19.34 28.62
N GLU A 248 3.52 18.74 29.72
CA GLU A 248 2.62 18.48 30.84
C GLU A 248 2.21 19.81 31.49
N PRO A 249 0.91 20.02 31.74
CA PRO A 249 0.44 21.14 32.54
C PRO A 249 1.06 21.11 33.96
N ILE A 250 1.52 22.26 34.43
CA ILE A 250 2.10 22.41 35.77
C ILE A 250 1.02 22.05 36.81
N GLN A 251 1.34 21.14 37.72
CA GLN A 251 0.45 20.67 38.77
C GLN A 251 0.42 21.69 39.92
N SER A 252 -0.76 22.19 40.34
CA SER A 252 -0.86 22.99 41.57
C SER A 252 -1.14 22.18 42.83
N ASP A 253 -1.51 20.90 42.72
CA ASP A 253 -1.96 20.09 43.86
C ASP A 253 -1.12 18.81 43.96
N GLU A 254 -0.44 18.61 45.09
CA GLU A 254 0.43 17.45 45.39
C GLU A 254 -0.33 16.11 45.53
N ASN A 255 -1.67 16.12 45.44
CA ASN A 255 -2.47 14.91 45.52
C ASN A 255 -2.81 14.33 44.13
N THR A 256 -1.99 13.35 43.75
CA THR A 256 -2.36 12.11 43.05
C THR A 256 -3.27 12.25 41.83
N ASN A 257 -2.68 12.53 40.67
CA ASN A 257 -3.18 11.95 39.42
C ASN A 257 -2.01 11.41 38.60
N ILE A 258 -2.05 10.10 38.32
CA ILE A 258 -1.06 9.33 37.53
C ILE A 258 -1.30 9.55 36.01
N SER A 259 -2.33 10.32 35.65
CA SER A 259 -2.71 10.59 34.26
C SER A 259 -2.15 11.92 33.74
N THR A 260 -1.73 11.89 32.47
CA THR A 260 -1.38 13.10 31.73
C THR A 260 -2.58 14.06 31.66
N LYS A 261 -2.32 15.36 31.85
CA LYS A 261 -3.34 16.41 31.66
C LYS A 261 -3.29 17.02 30.25
N ARG A 262 -2.48 16.45 29.34
CA ARG A 262 -2.41 16.87 27.94
C ARG A 262 -3.78 16.71 27.28
N LYS A 263 -4.18 17.71 26.52
CA LYS A 263 -5.41 17.71 25.73
C LYS A 263 -5.07 18.06 24.31
N LEU A 264 -5.55 17.24 23.38
CA LEU A 264 -5.46 17.49 21.96
C LEU A 264 -6.88 17.45 21.39
N LEU A 265 -7.23 18.49 20.64
CA LEU A 265 -8.53 18.60 19.97
C LEU A 265 -8.28 18.64 18.47
N THR A 266 -8.90 17.72 17.75
CA THR A 266 -8.76 17.57 16.31
C THR A 266 -10.09 17.88 15.63
N PHE A 267 -10.04 18.48 14.45
CA PHE A 267 -11.20 18.82 13.64
C PHE A 267 -11.00 18.27 12.24
N SER A 268 -12.10 17.81 11.62
CA SER A 268 -12.17 17.48 10.20
C SER A 268 -13.26 18.33 9.55
N ASP A 269 -13.16 18.51 8.23
CA ASP A 269 -14.13 19.17 7.37
C ASP A 269 -15.50 18.46 7.32
N GLY A 270 -15.57 17.17 7.68
CA GLY A 270 -16.79 16.38 7.81
C GLY A 270 -17.11 15.98 9.25
N ARG A 271 -18.37 16.08 9.67
CA ARG A 271 -18.83 15.51 10.96
C ARG A 271 -18.69 13.98 10.99
N GLN A 272 -18.94 13.34 9.85
CA GLN A 272 -18.80 11.89 9.71
C GLN A 272 -17.34 11.47 9.83
N ASP A 273 -16.46 12.11 9.06
CA ASP A 273 -15.02 11.83 9.08
C ASP A 273 -14.41 12.09 10.46
N ALA A 274 -14.77 13.20 11.13
CA ALA A 274 -14.36 13.45 12.51
C ALA A 274 -14.78 12.32 13.47
N SER A 275 -16.00 11.79 13.33
CA SER A 275 -16.50 10.71 14.19
C SER A 275 -15.82 9.36 13.91
N PHE A 276 -15.62 9.02 12.63
CA PHE A 276 -14.90 7.81 12.22
C PHE A 276 -13.45 7.86 12.68
N PHE A 277 -12.77 8.99 12.44
CA PHE A 277 -11.40 9.23 12.87
C PHE A 277 -11.27 9.12 14.39
N ALA A 278 -12.13 9.78 15.18
CA ALA A 278 -12.04 9.74 16.64
C ALA A 278 -12.19 8.32 17.20
N SER A 279 -13.15 7.55 16.70
CA SER A 279 -13.34 6.17 17.12
C SER A 279 -12.18 5.27 16.68
N HIS A 280 -11.65 5.47 15.47
CA HIS A 280 -10.53 4.71 14.94
C HIS A 280 -9.26 5.00 15.73
N TYR A 281 -8.95 6.28 15.95
CA TYR A 281 -7.79 6.77 16.69
C TYR A 281 -7.77 6.26 18.12
N GLN A 282 -8.89 6.38 18.85
CA GLN A 282 -8.97 5.87 20.22
C GLN A 282 -8.66 4.37 20.27
N ARG A 283 -9.15 3.59 19.30
CA ARG A 283 -8.88 2.16 19.20
C ARG A 283 -7.40 1.89 18.90
N THR A 284 -6.87 2.46 17.81
CA THR A 284 -5.48 2.23 17.36
C THR A 284 -4.48 2.65 18.43
N HIS A 285 -4.66 3.82 19.04
CA HIS A 285 -3.81 4.31 20.11
C HIS A 285 -3.88 3.42 21.35
N THR A 286 -5.08 2.95 21.74
CA THR A 286 -5.23 2.00 22.85
C THR A 286 -4.47 0.70 22.53
N GLU A 287 -4.66 0.11 21.36
CA GLU A 287 -3.93 -1.10 20.94
C GLU A 287 -2.41 -0.90 20.95
N ALA A 288 -1.92 0.24 20.48
CA ALA A 288 -0.50 0.60 20.51
C ALA A 288 0.03 0.69 21.96
N LEU A 289 -0.72 1.33 22.85
CA LEU A 289 -0.39 1.43 24.27
C LEU A 289 -0.32 0.05 24.94
N TYR A 290 -1.26 -0.85 24.63
CA TYR A 290 -1.22 -2.24 25.12
C TYR A 290 0.05 -2.95 24.66
N ARG A 291 0.38 -2.86 23.38
CA ARG A 291 1.61 -3.47 22.82
C ARG A 291 2.86 -2.92 23.49
N GLN A 292 2.91 -1.61 23.72
CA GLN A 292 4.02 -0.96 24.41
C GLN A 292 4.12 -1.40 25.87
N THR A 293 2.99 -1.56 26.56
CA THR A 293 2.95 -2.02 27.96
C THR A 293 3.44 -3.48 28.06
N VAL A 294 3.03 -4.34 27.12
CA VAL A 294 3.55 -5.72 27.02
C VAL A 294 5.06 -5.72 26.80
N TRP A 295 5.54 -4.88 25.88
CA TRP A 295 6.98 -4.74 25.62
C TRP A 295 7.74 -4.25 26.85
N GLN A 296 7.22 -3.25 27.57
CA GLN A 296 7.83 -2.75 28.80
C GLN A 296 7.86 -3.82 29.91
N ALA A 297 6.77 -4.56 30.10
CA ALA A 297 6.71 -5.65 31.07
C ALA A 297 7.73 -6.74 30.75
N PHE A 298 7.89 -7.10 29.47
CA PHE A 298 8.92 -8.01 29.01
C PHE A 298 10.33 -7.46 29.26
N GLN A 299 10.60 -6.21 28.90
CA GLN A 299 11.91 -5.58 29.08
C GLN A 299 12.32 -5.50 30.55
N ASN A 300 11.35 -5.33 31.45
CA ASN A 300 11.58 -5.31 32.90
C ASN A 300 11.77 -6.71 33.49
N ASP A 301 11.40 -7.77 32.79
CA ASP A 301 11.41 -9.17 33.28
C ASP A 301 12.43 -10.09 32.63
N LYS A 302 12.90 -9.73 31.44
CA LYS A 302 13.89 -10.53 30.75
C LYS A 302 15.14 -10.73 31.60
N ASN A 303 15.67 -11.95 31.59
CA ASN A 303 16.96 -12.27 32.17
C ASN A 303 18.11 -11.69 31.33
N SER A 304 19.36 -11.96 31.72
CA SER A 304 20.57 -11.56 30.98
C SER A 304 20.58 -12.03 29.53
N ASP A 305 19.89 -13.13 29.23
CA ASP A 305 19.84 -13.75 27.90
C ASP A 305 18.67 -13.25 27.06
N GLY A 306 17.89 -12.28 27.57
CA GLY A 306 16.74 -11.71 26.86
C GLY A 306 15.50 -12.60 26.88
N ILE A 307 15.41 -13.55 27.81
CA ILE A 307 14.30 -14.51 27.93
C ILE A 307 13.46 -14.15 29.15
N ALA A 308 12.12 -14.18 29.01
CA ALA A 308 11.17 -13.98 30.11
C ALA A 308 10.09 -15.06 30.08
N SER A 309 9.59 -15.46 31.26
CA SER A 309 8.46 -16.38 31.35
C SER A 309 7.16 -15.65 31.06
N ILE A 310 6.30 -16.24 30.23
CA ILE A 310 5.01 -15.64 29.86
C ILE A 310 4.14 -15.31 31.08
N GLY A 311 4.17 -16.18 32.11
CA GLY A 311 3.41 -15.96 33.35
C GLY A 311 3.96 -14.82 34.20
N SER A 312 5.28 -14.59 34.15
CA SER A 312 5.91 -13.48 34.87
C SER A 312 5.64 -12.15 34.18
N VAL A 313 5.70 -12.11 32.84
CA VAL A 313 5.26 -10.94 32.04
C VAL A 313 3.78 -10.64 32.28
N GLU A 314 2.90 -11.65 32.31
CA GLU A 314 1.48 -11.48 32.63
C GLU A 314 1.28 -10.88 34.04
N GLN A 315 2.04 -11.36 35.03
CA GLN A 315 1.97 -10.83 36.39
C GLN A 315 2.42 -9.36 36.45
N LYS A 316 3.48 -8.98 35.75
CA LYS A 316 3.92 -7.57 35.67
C LYS A 316 2.93 -6.68 34.95
N LEU A 317 2.37 -7.15 33.85
CA LEU A 317 1.29 -6.47 33.13
C LEU A 317 0.09 -6.21 34.06
N TYR A 318 -0.33 -7.23 34.80
CA TYR A 318 -1.42 -7.09 35.76
C TYR A 318 -1.13 -6.03 36.84
N GLN A 319 0.09 -6.01 37.39
CA GLN A 319 0.50 -4.98 38.37
C GLN A 319 0.48 -3.57 37.76
N GLN A 320 0.97 -3.41 36.53
CA GLN A 320 0.94 -2.12 35.82
C GLN A 320 -0.49 -1.63 35.55
N PHE A 321 -1.40 -2.52 35.15
CA PHE A 321 -2.80 -2.16 34.92
C PHE A 321 -3.60 -1.91 36.22
N LEU A 322 -3.13 -2.40 37.38
CA LEU A 322 -3.71 -2.02 38.67
C LEU A 322 -3.36 -0.58 39.04
N GLN A 323 -2.16 -0.12 38.66
CA GLN A 323 -1.66 1.22 38.94
C GLN A 323 -2.16 2.23 37.91
N ASN A 324 -2.29 1.82 36.64
CA ASN A 324 -2.64 2.68 35.52
C ASN A 324 -3.99 2.25 34.90
N SER A 325 -4.95 3.18 34.84
CA SER A 325 -6.21 2.94 34.13
C SER A 325 -6.03 3.07 32.63
N ILE A 326 -5.94 1.94 31.94
CA ILE A 326 -5.89 1.86 30.47
C ILE A 326 -7.25 1.35 29.96
N PRO A 327 -7.96 2.06 29.05
CA PRO A 327 -9.25 1.61 28.52
C PRO A 327 -9.17 0.21 27.90
N HIS A 328 -10.19 -0.63 28.07
CA HIS A 328 -10.15 -1.99 27.53
C HIS A 328 -10.11 -2.01 25.98
N PRO A 329 -9.27 -2.84 25.33
CA PRO A 329 -9.05 -2.82 23.89
C PRO A 329 -10.09 -3.65 23.11
N ASP A 330 -11.23 -4.01 23.74
CA ASP A 330 -12.18 -4.90 23.06
C ASP A 330 -12.95 -4.15 21.97
N ARG A 331 -13.53 -4.91 21.03
CA ARG A 331 -14.41 -4.38 19.98
C ARG A 331 -15.87 -4.20 20.43
N ASN A 332 -16.19 -4.58 21.67
CA ASN A 332 -17.53 -4.50 22.21
C ASN A 332 -17.70 -3.18 22.97
N SER A 333 -18.57 -2.30 22.43
CA SER A 333 -18.92 -0.96 22.92
C SER A 333 -19.20 -0.90 24.43
N GLU A 334 -19.71 -1.99 25.01
CA GLU A 334 -20.00 -2.11 26.45
C GLU A 334 -18.77 -2.09 27.36
N TRP A 335 -17.57 -2.36 26.81
CA TRP A 335 -16.35 -2.48 27.60
C TRP A 335 -15.39 -1.30 27.40
N HIS A 336 -15.59 -0.45 26.40
CA HIS A 336 -14.67 0.67 26.08
C HIS A 336 -14.57 1.71 27.21
N HIS A 337 -15.63 1.91 27.98
CA HIS A 337 -15.68 2.86 29.10
C HIS A 337 -15.28 2.22 30.44
N ARG A 338 -15.03 0.91 30.48
CA ARG A 338 -14.64 0.21 31.69
C ARG A 338 -13.12 0.14 31.76
N SER A 339 -12.54 0.86 32.71
CA SER A 339 -11.16 0.60 33.13
C SER A 339 -11.08 -0.85 33.65
N PRO A 340 -10.02 -1.62 33.33
CA PRO A 340 -9.81 -3.02 33.75
C PRO A 340 -9.96 -3.24 35.26
N HIS A 341 -9.87 -2.17 36.05
CA HIS A 341 -10.08 -2.16 37.49
C HIS A 341 -11.38 -2.84 37.96
N SER A 342 -12.45 -2.86 37.14
CA SER A 342 -13.75 -3.42 37.54
C SER A 342 -13.96 -4.90 37.19
N ALA A 343 -13.05 -5.58 36.49
CA ALA A 343 -13.30 -6.91 35.90
C ALA A 343 -12.13 -7.92 36.06
N ARG A 344 -11.83 -8.31 37.30
CA ARG A 344 -10.73 -9.23 37.68
C ARG A 344 -10.62 -10.54 36.86
N ASN A 345 -11.74 -11.18 36.51
CA ASN A 345 -11.74 -12.48 35.83
C ASN A 345 -11.72 -12.40 34.28
N GLY A 346 -12.20 -11.31 33.69
CA GLY A 346 -12.14 -11.09 32.24
C GLY A 346 -10.74 -10.66 31.80
N MET A 347 -10.08 -9.86 32.63
CA MET A 347 -8.76 -9.27 32.38
C MET A 347 -7.66 -10.30 32.14
N ARG A 348 -7.55 -11.36 32.97
CA ARG A 348 -6.58 -12.44 32.74
C ARG A 348 -6.79 -13.10 31.39
N LYS A 349 -8.03 -13.48 31.05
CA LYS A 349 -8.34 -14.12 29.75
C LYS A 349 -7.97 -13.25 28.54
N THR A 350 -8.17 -11.94 28.62
CA THR A 350 -7.81 -11.01 27.53
C THR A 350 -6.31 -10.82 27.42
N ILE A 351 -5.60 -10.64 28.54
CA ILE A 351 -4.13 -10.51 28.56
C ILE A 351 -3.49 -11.80 28.04
N THR A 352 -3.91 -12.96 28.55
CA THR A 352 -3.43 -14.27 28.07
C THR A 352 -3.66 -14.42 26.56
N LYS A 353 -4.84 -14.06 26.04
CA LYS A 353 -5.12 -14.10 24.59
C LYS A 353 -4.26 -13.14 23.77
N GLN A 354 -3.97 -11.94 24.26
CA GLN A 354 -3.13 -10.97 23.55
C GLN A 354 -1.66 -11.38 23.54
N VAL A 355 -1.15 -11.88 24.67
CA VAL A 355 0.23 -12.38 24.76
C VAL A 355 0.40 -13.66 23.92
N GLN A 356 -0.59 -14.56 23.92
CA GLN A 356 -0.58 -15.75 23.06
C GLN A 356 -0.81 -15.42 21.57
N GLY A 357 -1.65 -14.42 21.27
CA GLY A 357 -1.89 -13.95 19.90
C GLY A 357 -0.65 -13.33 19.26
N ALA A 358 0.15 -12.59 20.03
CA ALA A 358 1.44 -12.07 19.60
C ALA A 358 2.42 -13.19 19.19
N ASN A 359 2.36 -14.35 19.86
CA ASN A 359 3.17 -15.53 19.55
C ASN A 359 2.77 -16.21 18.23
N ASN A 360 1.47 -16.17 17.87
CA ASN A 360 0.97 -16.72 16.61
C ASN A 360 1.14 -15.77 15.41
N SER A 361 1.36 -14.48 15.63
CA SER A 361 1.60 -13.48 14.57
C SER A 361 3.06 -13.35 14.13
N VAL A 362 4.00 -14.08 14.74
CA VAL A 362 5.42 -14.09 14.33
C VAL A 362 5.60 -14.62 12.89
N GLY A 363 4.59 -15.26 12.30
CA GLY A 363 4.58 -15.73 10.90
C GLY A 363 3.77 -14.88 9.90
N ARG A 364 3.29 -13.68 10.27
CA ARG A 364 2.66 -12.73 9.34
C ARG A 364 3.19 -11.32 9.60
N TRP A 365 4.39 -11.09 9.09
CA TRP A 365 4.93 -9.76 8.85
C TRP A 365 4.90 -9.51 7.34
#